data_AF-A0A498JXY9-F1
#
_entry.id   AF-A0A498JXY9-F1
#
_cell.length_a   1.000
_cell.length_b   1.000
_cell.length_c   1.000
_cell.angle_alpha   90.00
_cell.angle_beta   90.00
_cell.angle_gamma   90.00
#
_symmetry.space_group_name_H-M   'P 1'
#
loop_
_entity.id
_entity.type
_entity.pdbx_description
1 polymer ?
#
loop_
_entity_poly.entity_id
_entity_poly.type
_entity_poly.pdbx_seq_one_letter_code
_entity_poly.pdbx_strand_id
1 'polypeptide(L)'
;MATKGLASIVNSESDEELERLELVALQNEQENMKTGMRKRHGSIKGHAYINRRLLDGHQRLYNDYFAKHPVYSPTQFRRRFQMCRPLFLRIVSEVEIKKKRSTHDNFL
;
A
#
# COMPACT_ATOMS: atom_id res chain seq x y z
N MET A 1 -57.84 21.16 -48.65
CA MET A 1 -57.73 20.77 -47.23
C MET A 1 -57.75 19.26 -47.13
N ALA A 2 -56.59 18.61 -46.92
CA ALA A 2 -56.48 17.28 -46.31
C ALA A 2 -54.98 16.95 -46.16
N THR A 3 -54.52 16.87 -44.91
CA THR A 3 -53.13 16.64 -44.52
C THR A 3 -52.73 15.18 -44.75
N LYS A 4 -51.62 14.96 -45.47
CA LYS A 4 -50.88 13.69 -45.44
C LYS A 4 -50.26 13.57 -44.05
N GLY A 5 -50.63 12.53 -43.30
CA GLY A 5 -50.14 12.34 -41.94
C GLY A 5 -50.06 10.87 -41.58
N LEU A 6 -49.18 10.13 -42.25
CA LEU A 6 -48.70 8.82 -41.82
C LEU A 6 -47.28 8.60 -42.36
N ALA A 7 -46.27 8.88 -41.54
CA ALA A 7 -45.01 8.18 -41.54
C ALA A 7 -44.35 8.42 -40.18
N SER A 8 -44.42 7.39 -39.37
CA SER A 8 -43.69 7.17 -38.13
C SER A 8 -42.39 7.95 -38.02
N ILE A 9 -42.32 8.78 -36.98
CA ILE A 9 -41.06 9.15 -36.33
C ILE A 9 -40.51 7.84 -35.75
N VAL A 10 -39.74 7.11 -36.56
CA VAL A 10 -38.91 6.02 -36.06
C VAL A 10 -37.63 6.67 -35.58
N ASN A 11 -37.41 6.57 -34.27
CA ASN A 11 -36.23 6.99 -33.57
C ASN A 11 -35.03 6.14 -34.05
N SER A 12 -34.39 6.53 -35.16
CA SER A 12 -33.19 5.85 -35.70
C SER A 12 -31.89 6.22 -34.97
N GLU A 13 -31.96 7.07 -33.95
CA GLU A 13 -30.79 7.55 -33.17
C GLU A 13 -30.41 6.61 -32.00
N SER A 14 -31.18 5.52 -31.82
CA SER A 14 -31.05 4.54 -30.73
C SER A 14 -29.92 3.53 -30.94
N ASP A 15 -29.79 2.99 -32.15
CA ASP A 15 -28.98 1.80 -32.37
C ASP A 15 -27.48 2.12 -32.47
N GLU A 16 -27.14 3.29 -32.99
CA GLU A 16 -25.75 3.76 -33.04
C GLU A 16 -25.22 4.16 -31.66
N GLU A 17 -26.06 4.76 -30.80
CA GLU A 17 -25.70 5.07 -29.41
C GLU A 17 -25.47 3.79 -28.60
N LEU A 18 -26.27 2.75 -28.87
CA LEU A 18 -26.11 1.45 -28.24
C LEU A 18 -24.78 0.78 -28.64
N GLU A 19 -24.43 0.86 -29.93
CA GLU A 19 -23.15 0.35 -30.44
C GLU A 19 -21.95 1.15 -29.88
N ARG A 20 -22.06 2.48 -29.77
CA ARG A 20 -21.06 3.35 -29.15
C ARG A 20 -20.86 3.02 -27.66
N LEU A 21 -21.94 2.80 -26.92
CA LEU A 21 -21.89 2.40 -25.51
C LEU A 21 -21.24 1.02 -25.32
N GLU A 22 -21.51 0.07 -26.22
CA GLU A 22 -20.93 -1.26 -26.19
C GLU A 22 -19.42 -1.23 -26.49
N LEU A 23 -18.98 -0.42 -27.46
CA LEU A 23 -17.55 -0.18 -27.71
C LEU A 23 -16.84 0.43 -26.49
N VAL A 24 -17.46 1.41 -25.82
CA VAL A 24 -16.89 2.05 -24.62
C VAL A 24 -16.83 1.08 -23.45
N ALA A 25 -17.85 0.24 -23.27
CA ALA A 25 -17.87 -0.80 -22.22
C ALA A 25 -16.72 -1.80 -22.40
N LEU A 26 -16.50 -2.29 -23.62
CA LEU A 26 -15.39 -3.20 -23.94
C LEU A 26 -14.02 -2.55 -23.71
N GLN A 27 -13.85 -1.28 -24.08
CA GLN A 27 -12.62 -0.53 -23.80
C GLN A 27 -12.38 -0.38 -22.28
N ASN A 28 -13.42 -0.04 -21.52
CA ASN A 28 -13.33 0.09 -20.08
C ASN A 28 -12.99 -1.24 -19.40
N GLU A 29 -13.51 -2.37 -19.88
CA GLU A 29 -13.14 -3.70 -19.40
C GLU A 29 -11.68 -4.04 -19.72
N GLN A 30 -11.21 -3.72 -20.93
CA GLN A 30 -9.81 -3.90 -21.32
C GLN A 30 -8.85 -3.05 -20.47
N GLU A 31 -9.19 -1.79 -20.22
CA GLU A 31 -8.42 -0.90 -19.35
C GLU A 31 -8.50 -1.35 -17.87
N ASN A 32 -9.63 -1.90 -17.40
CA ASN A 32 -9.73 -2.53 -16.09
C ASN A 32 -8.90 -3.80 -15.98
N MET A 33 -8.79 -4.61 -17.04
CA MET A 33 -7.91 -5.78 -17.09
C MET A 33 -6.42 -5.37 -17.04
N LYS A 34 -6.04 -4.27 -17.68
CA LYS A 34 -4.68 -3.69 -17.60
C LYS A 34 -4.38 -3.06 -16.24
N THR A 35 -5.36 -2.38 -15.65
CA THR A 35 -5.23 -1.65 -14.37
C THR A 35 -5.42 -2.56 -13.13
N GLY A 36 -6.08 -3.70 -13.29
CA GLY A 36 -6.31 -4.74 -12.27
C GLY A 36 -5.04 -5.45 -11.80
N MET A 37 -3.90 -5.22 -12.46
CA MET A 37 -2.57 -5.64 -12.04
C MET A 37 -2.00 -4.83 -10.87
N ARG A 38 -2.82 -4.40 -9.91
CA ARG A 38 -2.27 -4.02 -8.60
C ARG A 38 -1.73 -5.29 -7.95
N LYS A 39 -0.45 -5.58 -8.21
CA LYS A 39 0.30 -6.64 -7.53
C LYS A 39 0.02 -6.50 -6.05
N ARG A 40 -0.65 -7.49 -5.45
CA ARG A 40 -0.84 -7.56 -4.01
C ARG A 40 0.53 -7.41 -3.35
N HIS A 41 0.75 -6.32 -2.62
CA HIS A 41 1.89 -6.16 -1.72
C HIS A 41 1.65 -7.08 -0.52
N GLY A 42 1.91 -8.36 -0.69
CA GLY A 42 1.70 -9.38 0.34
C GLY A 42 2.75 -10.48 0.21
N SER A 43 2.71 -11.42 1.16
CA SER A 43 3.62 -12.57 1.13
C SER A 43 3.48 -13.34 -0.18
N ILE A 44 4.58 -13.52 -0.89
CA ILE A 44 4.62 -14.28 -2.13
C ILE A 44 4.71 -15.77 -1.75
N LYS A 45 3.65 -16.54 -2.06
CA LYS A 45 3.63 -18.00 -1.85
C LYS A 45 4.78 -18.62 -2.65
N GLY A 46 5.61 -19.44 -2.00
CA GLY A 46 6.78 -20.06 -2.62
C GLY A 46 8.06 -19.21 -2.59
N HIS A 47 8.05 -18.02 -1.98
CA HIS A 47 9.27 -17.24 -1.77
C HIS A 47 10.21 -17.97 -0.80
N ALA A 48 11.39 -18.36 -1.28
CA ALA A 48 12.41 -18.99 -0.47
C ALA A 48 12.95 -18.00 0.58
N TYR A 49 12.94 -18.41 1.85
CA TYR A 49 13.58 -17.62 2.90
C TYR A 49 15.10 -17.77 2.80
N ILE A 50 15.80 -16.65 2.61
CA ILE A 50 17.26 -16.60 2.64
C ILE A 50 17.70 -16.17 4.04
N ASN A 51 18.44 -17.03 4.73
CA ASN A 51 19.02 -16.69 6.02
C ASN A 51 20.16 -15.68 5.84
N ARG A 52 19.85 -14.39 6.02
CA ARG A 52 20.82 -13.28 5.96
C ARG A 52 21.53 -13.01 7.28
N ARG A 53 21.53 -13.98 8.21
CA ARG A 53 22.05 -13.83 9.58
C ARG A 53 21.44 -12.60 10.28
N LEU A 54 20.10 -12.53 10.27
CA LEU A 54 19.33 -11.40 10.80
C LEU A 54 19.70 -11.09 12.27
N LEU A 55 19.87 -12.13 13.08
CA LEU A 55 20.26 -12.00 14.49
C LEU A 55 21.61 -11.32 14.65
N ASP A 56 22.63 -11.76 13.91
CA ASP A 56 23.95 -11.13 13.92
C ASP A 56 23.87 -9.67 13.42
N GLY A 57 23.04 -9.42 12.40
CA GLY A 57 22.76 -8.07 11.92
C GLY A 57 22.15 -7.17 12.98
N HIS A 58 21.19 -7.70 13.73
CA HIS A 58 20.56 -6.99 14.84
C HIS A 58 21.58 -6.66 15.94
N GLN A 59 22.42 -7.62 16.33
CA GLN A 59 23.46 -7.40 17.34
C GLN A 59 24.45 -6.32 16.90
N ARG A 60 24.90 -6.37 15.64
CA ARG A 60 25.79 -5.33 15.07
C ARG A 60 25.14 -3.96 15.10
N LEU A 61 23.90 -3.85 14.63
CA LEU A 61 23.16 -2.59 14.65
C LEU A 61 23.03 -2.03 16.07
N TYR A 62 22.74 -2.89 17.04
CA TYR A 62 22.68 -2.51 18.45
C TYR A 62 24.04 -1.99 18.94
N ASN A 63 25.13 -2.72 18.68
CA ASN A 63 26.47 -2.32 19.13
C ASN A 63 26.91 -1.00 18.50
N ASP A 64 26.65 -0.82 17.20
CA ASP A 64 27.09 0.34 16.43
C ASP A 64 26.45 1.64 16.88
N TYR A 65 25.16 1.59 17.21
CA TYR A 65 24.38 2.78 17.51
C TYR A 65 23.95 2.87 18.96
N PHE A 66 23.62 1.76 19.62
CA PHE A 66 22.88 1.74 20.88
C PHE A 66 23.69 1.37 22.13
N ALA A 67 24.86 0.76 21.99
CA ALA A 67 25.74 0.43 23.11
C ALA A 67 26.17 1.67 23.93
N LYS A 68 26.72 1.42 25.13
CA LYS A 68 27.25 2.46 26.04
C LYS A 68 28.29 3.35 25.35
N HIS A 69 29.11 2.76 24.48
CA HIS A 69 30.10 3.43 23.65
C HIS A 69 29.81 3.08 22.19
N PRO A 70 28.90 3.80 21.51
CA PRO A 70 28.52 3.49 20.15
C PRO A 70 29.66 3.86 19.18
N VAL A 71 29.78 3.10 18.09
CA VAL A 71 30.76 3.35 17.03
C VAL A 71 30.44 4.66 16.30
N TYR A 72 29.15 4.96 16.11
CA TYR A 72 28.70 6.14 15.38
C TYR A 72 28.21 7.26 16.30
N SER A 73 28.57 8.49 15.93
CA SER A 73 28.15 9.69 16.65
C SER A 73 26.66 10.00 16.46
N PRO A 74 26.06 10.81 17.34
CA PRO A 74 24.66 11.24 17.20
C PRO A 74 24.34 11.91 15.86
N THR A 75 25.30 12.60 15.24
CA THR A 75 25.14 13.22 13.92
C THR A 75 25.00 12.17 12.81
N GLN A 76 25.79 11.10 12.88
CA GLN A 76 25.69 9.98 11.93
C GLN A 76 24.40 9.21 12.12
N PHE A 77 23.98 8.99 13.38
CA PHE A 77 22.67 8.41 13.69
C PHE A 77 21.54 9.23 13.03
N ARG A 78 21.56 10.55 13.19
CA ARG A 78 20.56 11.44 12.57
C ARG A 78 20.57 11.37 11.06
N ARG A 79 21.74 11.34 10.41
CA ARG A 79 21.82 11.20 8.95
C ARG A 79 21.22 9.89 8.45
N ARG A 80 21.41 8.79 9.20
CA ARG A 80 20.97 7.45 8.79
C ARG A 80 19.49 7.16 9.09
N PHE A 81 19.06 7.46 10.30
CA PHE A 81 17.69 7.20 10.77
C PHE A 81 16.77 8.40 10.59
N GLN A 82 17.31 9.53 10.13
CA GLN A 82 16.58 10.78 9.92
C GLN A 82 15.91 11.34 11.19
N MET A 83 16.32 10.85 12.37
CA MET A 83 15.80 11.22 13.68
C MET A 83 16.94 11.39 14.69
N CYS A 84 16.73 12.24 15.70
CA CYS A 84 17.66 12.26 16.83
C CYS A 84 17.47 11.02 17.71
N ARG A 85 18.57 10.53 18.29
CA ARG A 85 18.57 9.34 19.15
C ARG A 85 17.60 9.44 20.34
N PRO A 86 17.49 10.57 21.08
CA PRO A 86 16.54 10.67 22.18
C PRO A 86 15.07 10.51 21.74
N LEU A 87 14.69 11.07 20.59
CA LEU A 87 13.35 10.90 20.04
C LEU A 87 13.07 9.44 19.70
N PHE A 88 14.04 8.77 19.07
CA PHE A 88 13.92 7.34 18.77
C PHE A 88 13.66 6.52 20.03
N LEU A 89 14.44 6.74 21.10
CA LEU A 89 14.26 6.03 22.36
C LEU A 89 12.89 6.29 23.00
N ARG A 90 12.40 7.53 22.93
CA ARG A 90 11.05 7.88 23.41
C ARG A 90 9.96 7.13 22.62
N ILE A 91 10.08 7.06 21.30
CA ILE A 91 9.12 6.30 20.47
C ILE A 91 9.14 4.82 20.87
N VAL A 92 10.33 4.23 21.02
CA VAL A 92 10.48 2.83 21.45
C VAL A 92 9.81 2.61 22.80
N SER A 93 10.05 3.47 23.80
CA SER A 93 9.42 3.32 25.10
C SER A 93 7.89 3.40 25.03
N GLU A 94 7.34 4.32 24.23
CA GLU A 94 5.89 4.44 24.05
C GLU A 94 5.27 3.20 23.38
N VAL A 95 5.96 2.65 22.37
CA VAL A 95 5.53 1.42 21.68
C VAL A 95 5.54 0.23 22.63
N GLU A 96 6.60 0.08 23.43
CA GLU A 96 6.71 -0.99 24.42
C GLU A 96 5.65 -0.87 25.52
N ILE A 97 5.36 0.36 25.98
CA ILE A 97 4.29 0.61 26.96
C ILE A 97 2.92 0.27 26.36
N LYS A 98 2.65 0.64 25.11
CA LYS A 98 1.39 0.29 24.41
C LYS A 98 1.24 -1.22 24.25
N LYS A 99 2.32 -1.92 23.89
CA LYS A 99 2.34 -3.38 23.78
C LYS A 99 1.99 -4.04 25.11
N LYS A 100 2.59 -3.57 26.22
CA LYS A 100 2.30 -4.08 27.57
C LYS A 100 0.84 -3.85 27.99
N ARG A 101 0.30 -2.66 27.75
CA ARG A 101 -1.12 -2.36 28.06
C ARG A 101 -2.07 -3.27 27.30
N SER A 102 -1.87 -3.41 25.99
CA SER A 102 -2.67 -4.33 25.17
C SER A 102 -2.58 -5.79 25.61
N THR A 103 -1.44 -6.25 26.14
CA THR A 103 -1.33 -7.60 26.70
C THR A 103 -2.03 -7.75 28.06
N HIS A 104 -2.16 -6.69 28.85
CA HIS A 104 -2.88 -6.71 30.13
C HIS A 104 -4.39 -6.53 29.96
N ASP A 105 -4.84 -5.78 28.95
CA ASP A 105 -6.27 -5.56 28.63
C ASP A 105 -6.96 -6.82 28.05
N ASN A 106 -6.22 -7.91 27.80
CA ASN A 106 -6.75 -9.22 27.38
C ASN A 106 -6.95 -10.23 28.53
N PHE A 107 -6.84 -9.78 29.79
CA PHE A 107 -6.99 -10.63 30.99
C PHE A 107 -7.98 -10.07 32.04
N LEU A 108 -8.96 -9.28 31.60
CA LEU A 108 -10.20 -8.95 32.31
C LEU A 108 -11.37 -9.14 31.35
#